data_AF-A0A6G8HY51-F1
#
_entry.id   AF-A0A6G8HY51-F1
#
_cell.length_a   1.000
_cell.length_b   1.000
_cell.length_c   1.000
_cell.angle_alpha   90.00
_cell.angle_beta   90.00
_cell.angle_gamma   90.00
#
_symmetry.space_group_name_H-M   'P 1'
#
loop_
_entity.id
_entity.type
_entity.pdbx_description
1 polymer ?
#
loop_
_entity_poly.entity_id
_entity_poly.type
_entity_poly.pdbx_seq_one_letter_code
_entity_poly.pdbx_strand_id
1 'polypeptide(L)'
;MSFTVKVKEELLNLSRFDKSELSAIIKMSGSLGLTGAGLTLSITTENAKVARHIYELIETIYHVQPEIKYHQKTNLRKNRVYTVFVAKNVREILNDLQLADSFFGIEMGITPSILEDDDKGRAYLRGAFLATGTIRDPESGKYQLEIFSVYQDHAEDLANLMRKFILDAKVIEHKNGAVTYLQKAEDIMDFLIVIGAMECKESFEEVKIMRETRNDVNRANNAETANIAKTVTASMKTINNIIKIMDTVGLETLPIELQQVAKIRVENPDYSIQQIADHLEGTLTKSGVNHRLRKINKIANEL
;
A
#
# COMPACT_ATOMS: atom_id res chain seq x y z
N MET A 1 -1.71 16.02 -7.55
CA MET A 1 -0.53 16.02 -6.65
C MET A 1 -0.42 14.63 -6.05
N SER A 2 0.74 13.96 -6.10
CA SER A 2 0.86 12.60 -5.55
C SER A 2 0.77 12.61 -4.03
N PHE A 3 0.37 11.48 -3.42
CA PHE A 3 0.30 11.34 -1.97
C PHE A 3 1.65 11.63 -1.29
N THR A 4 2.75 11.16 -1.87
CA THR A 4 4.12 11.51 -1.43
C THR A 4 4.33 13.02 -1.29
N VAL A 5 3.88 13.82 -2.28
CA VAL A 5 4.07 15.26 -2.24
C VAL A 5 3.24 15.88 -1.13
N LYS A 6 2.01 15.41 -0.90
CA LYS A 6 1.17 15.88 0.23
C LYS A 6 1.87 15.66 1.58
N VAL A 7 2.39 14.45 1.80
CA VAL A 7 3.12 14.13 3.04
C VAL A 7 4.33 15.04 3.20
N LYS A 8 5.14 15.22 2.15
CA LYS A 8 6.29 16.14 2.22
C LYS A 8 5.83 17.57 2.54
N GLU A 9 4.75 18.06 1.94
CA GLU A 9 4.25 19.41 2.22
C GLU A 9 3.77 19.59 3.66
N GLU A 10 3.08 18.60 4.23
CA GLU A 10 2.67 18.62 5.63
C GLU A 10 3.87 18.69 6.58
N LEU A 11 4.87 17.83 6.35
CA LEU A 11 6.10 17.80 7.18
C LEU A 11 6.84 19.14 7.16
N LEU A 12 6.87 19.80 6.01
CA LEU A 12 7.52 21.11 5.86
C LEU A 12 6.76 22.22 6.60
N ASN A 13 5.46 22.07 6.84
CA ASN A 13 4.66 23.03 7.60
C ASN A 13 4.84 22.89 9.12
N LEU A 14 5.53 21.84 9.60
CA LEU A 14 5.82 21.67 11.03
C LEU A 14 6.84 22.69 11.55
N SER A 15 7.58 23.37 10.66
CA SER A 15 8.60 24.38 10.99
C SER A 15 9.57 23.93 12.09
N ARG A 16 10.02 22.67 12.03
CA ARG A 16 11.00 22.10 12.96
C ARG A 16 12.41 22.20 12.37
N PHE A 17 13.36 22.68 13.17
CA PHE A 17 14.76 22.79 12.79
C PHE A 17 15.59 21.82 13.63
N ASP A 18 15.88 20.64 13.07
CA ASP A 18 16.55 19.56 13.78
C ASP A 18 17.82 19.10 13.05
N LYS A 19 18.91 18.92 13.81
CA LYS A 19 20.20 18.47 13.27
C LYS A 19 20.13 17.06 12.70
N SER A 20 19.41 16.15 13.33
CA SER A 20 19.25 14.77 12.87
C SER A 20 18.47 14.72 11.56
N GLU A 21 17.45 15.56 11.39
CA GLU A 21 16.75 15.72 10.10
C GLU A 21 17.69 16.20 9.00
N LEU A 22 18.46 17.28 9.27
CA LEU A 22 19.42 17.82 8.32
C LEU A 22 20.52 16.80 7.97
N SER A 23 20.99 16.03 8.96
CA SER A 23 21.99 14.99 8.75
C SER A 23 21.52 13.92 7.77
N ALA A 24 20.26 13.46 7.89
CA ALA A 24 19.68 12.47 6.98
C ALA A 24 19.60 13.01 5.56
N ILE A 25 19.13 14.25 5.40
CA ILE A 25 19.02 14.90 4.09
C ILE A 25 20.38 15.05 3.42
N ILE A 26 21.39 15.53 4.15
CA ILE A 26 22.75 15.70 3.61
C ILE A 26 23.36 14.34 3.26
N LYS A 27 23.22 13.33 4.13
CA LYS A 27 23.77 11.99 3.85
C LYS A 27 23.19 11.37 2.59
N MET A 28 21.90 11.60 2.31
CA MET A 28 21.18 10.94 1.23
C MET A 28 21.15 11.73 -0.08
N SER A 29 21.31 13.05 -0.02
CA SER A 29 21.16 13.93 -1.20
C SER A 29 22.28 14.98 -1.33
N GLY A 30 23.25 14.94 -0.43
CA GLY A 30 24.43 15.80 -0.43
C GLY A 30 25.58 15.23 -1.25
N SER A 31 26.39 16.14 -1.78
CA SER A 31 27.67 15.84 -2.42
C SER A 31 28.71 16.89 -2.07
N LEU A 32 29.97 16.46 -1.93
CA LEU A 32 31.09 17.35 -1.68
C LEU A 32 31.79 17.71 -2.98
N GLY A 33 32.20 18.98 -3.07
CA GLY A 33 33.06 19.49 -4.12
C GLY A 33 34.25 20.23 -3.53
N LEU A 34 35.32 20.37 -4.31
CA LEU A 34 36.47 21.19 -3.96
C LEU A 34 36.60 22.35 -4.94
N THR A 35 36.76 23.56 -4.42
CA THR A 35 37.04 24.77 -5.20
C THR A 35 38.35 25.39 -4.71
N GLY A 36 38.86 26.39 -5.44
CA GLY A 36 40.04 27.15 -5.00
C GLY A 36 39.85 27.85 -3.64
N ALA A 37 38.59 28.06 -3.20
CA ALA A 37 38.24 28.64 -1.91
C ALA A 37 38.06 27.58 -0.79
N GLY A 38 38.10 26.28 -1.11
CA GLY A 38 37.98 25.19 -0.14
C GLY A 38 36.84 24.21 -0.43
N LEU A 39 36.44 23.48 0.61
CA LEU A 39 35.41 22.45 0.57
C LEU A 39 34.03 23.07 0.40
N THR A 40 33.20 22.50 -0.48
CA THR A 40 31.84 22.93 -0.78
C THR A 40 30.87 21.77 -0.61
N LEU A 41 29.63 22.06 -0.21
CA LEU A 41 28.56 21.09 -0.05
C LEU A 41 27.39 21.47 -0.96
N SER A 42 26.90 20.51 -1.74
CA SER A 42 25.73 20.67 -2.61
C SER A 42 24.65 19.66 -2.22
N ILE A 43 23.44 20.12 -1.94
CA ILE A 43 22.30 19.26 -1.59
C ILE A 43 21.25 19.39 -2.68
N THR A 44 20.88 18.28 -3.32
CA THR A 44 20.00 18.29 -4.50
C THR A 44 18.61 17.75 -4.21
N THR A 45 17.59 18.36 -4.80
CA THR A 45 16.20 17.87 -4.68
C THR A 45 15.35 18.32 -5.88
N GLU A 46 14.34 17.54 -6.23
CA GLU A 46 13.36 17.91 -7.26
C GLU A 46 12.19 18.76 -6.69
N ASN A 47 12.12 18.91 -5.36
CA ASN A 47 11.05 19.66 -4.69
C ASN A 47 11.56 21.04 -4.20
N ALA A 48 10.98 22.11 -4.74
CA ALA A 48 11.33 23.48 -4.40
C ALA A 48 11.11 23.83 -2.91
N LYS A 49 10.05 23.29 -2.30
CA LYS A 49 9.74 23.52 -0.87
C LYS A 49 10.76 22.82 0.02
N VAL A 50 11.18 21.60 -0.35
CA VAL A 50 12.27 20.89 0.36
C VAL A 50 13.59 21.66 0.24
N ALA A 51 13.91 22.21 -0.94
CA ALA A 51 15.12 23.04 -1.12
C ALA A 51 15.10 24.28 -0.21
N ARG A 52 13.95 24.95 -0.09
CA ARG A 52 13.78 26.10 0.81
C ARG A 52 13.95 25.68 2.27
N HIS A 53 13.37 24.55 2.67
CA HIS A 53 13.51 24.04 4.04
C HIS A 53 14.94 23.67 4.39
N ILE A 54 15.69 23.05 3.48
CA ILE A 54 17.12 22.79 3.66
C ILE A 54 17.89 24.10 3.86
N TYR A 55 17.56 25.14 3.09
CA TYR A 55 18.16 26.46 3.26
C TYR A 55 17.90 27.00 4.67
N GLU A 56 16.63 26.97 5.11
CA GLU A 56 16.22 27.48 6.43
C GLU A 56 16.84 26.66 7.58
N LEU A 57 16.97 25.34 7.44
CA LEU A 57 17.68 24.47 8.38
C LEU A 57 19.14 24.91 8.56
N ILE A 58 19.86 25.14 7.46
CA ILE A 58 21.27 25.52 7.50
C ILE A 58 21.44 26.94 8.06
N GLU A 59 20.60 27.88 7.64
CA GLU A 59 20.64 29.26 8.14
C GLU A 59 20.30 29.33 9.63
N THR A 60 19.32 28.57 10.09
CA THR A 60 18.88 28.57 11.50
C THR A 60 19.87 27.87 12.42
N ILE A 61 20.39 26.70 12.03
CA ILE A 61 21.26 25.88 12.88
C ILE A 61 22.70 26.41 12.88
N TYR A 62 23.21 26.87 11.73
CA TYR A 62 24.62 27.21 11.56
C TYR A 62 24.88 28.68 11.24
N HIS A 63 23.84 29.50 11.06
CA HIS A 63 23.98 30.92 10.67
C HIS A 63 24.81 31.12 9.39
N VAL A 64 24.81 30.11 8.52
CA VAL A 64 25.43 30.15 7.20
C VAL A 64 24.32 30.36 6.18
N GLN A 65 24.48 31.33 5.29
CA GLN A 65 23.53 31.57 4.19
C GLN A 65 23.93 30.74 2.96
N PRO A 66 23.17 29.70 2.59
CA PRO A 66 23.42 28.94 1.38
C PRO A 66 23.03 29.74 0.13
N GLU A 67 23.38 29.23 -1.05
CA GLU A 67 22.84 29.70 -2.33
C GLU A 67 21.86 28.65 -2.88
N ILE A 68 20.67 29.04 -3.33
CA ILE A 68 19.76 28.14 -4.06
C ILE A 68 19.96 28.36 -5.57
N LYS A 69 20.41 27.31 -6.24
CA LYS A 69 20.52 27.25 -7.70
C LYS A 69 19.45 26.29 -8.23
N TYR A 70 19.01 26.48 -9.47
CA TYR A 70 18.18 25.48 -10.13
C TYR A 70 18.62 25.29 -11.58
N HIS A 71 18.44 24.08 -12.08
CA HIS A 71 18.58 23.78 -13.50
C HIS A 71 17.42 22.88 -13.95
N GLN A 72 17.16 22.85 -15.26
CA GLN A 72 16.15 21.97 -15.83
C GLN A 72 16.83 20.72 -16.39
N LYS A 73 16.33 19.52 -16.05
CA LYS A 73 16.81 18.30 -16.72
C LYS A 73 16.48 18.38 -18.21
N THR A 74 17.40 17.91 -19.04
CA THR A 74 17.25 17.86 -20.51
C THR A 74 16.30 16.76 -20.98
N ASN A 75 15.82 15.90 -20.07
CA ASN A 75 14.91 14.80 -20.36
C ASN A 75 13.47 15.28 -20.66
N LEU A 76 12.65 14.43 -21.29
CA LEU A 76 11.29 14.73 -21.76
C LEU A 76 10.35 15.35 -20.70
N ARG A 77 10.50 14.97 -19.43
CA ARG A 77 9.69 15.50 -18.31
C ARG A 77 10.10 16.90 -17.85
N LYS A 78 11.30 17.36 -18.21
CA LYS A 78 11.85 18.69 -17.88
C LYS A 78 11.74 19.08 -16.39
N ASN A 79 11.91 18.10 -15.48
CA ASN A 79 11.87 18.36 -14.05
C ASN A 79 12.95 19.38 -13.66
N ARG A 80 12.58 20.36 -12.83
CA ARG A 80 13.53 21.28 -12.21
C ARG A 80 14.25 20.55 -11.07
N VAL A 81 15.57 20.69 -11.04
CA VAL A 81 16.41 20.24 -9.92
C VAL A 81 16.90 21.48 -9.23
N TYR A 82 16.70 21.53 -7.92
CA TYR A 82 17.18 22.58 -7.05
C TYR A 82 18.43 22.08 -6.33
N THR A 83 19.40 22.97 -6.17
CA THR A 83 20.64 22.70 -5.46
C THR A 83 20.82 23.77 -4.40
N VAL A 84 20.86 23.35 -3.14
CA VAL A 84 21.26 24.20 -2.01
C VAL A 84 22.77 24.05 -1.87
N PHE A 85 23.49 25.15 -2.12
CA PHE A 85 24.94 25.18 -2.21
C PHE A 85 25.53 25.94 -1.02
N VAL A 86 26.48 25.31 -0.33
CA VAL A 86 27.17 25.86 0.85
C VAL A 86 28.66 25.91 0.57
N ALA A 87 29.25 27.10 0.68
CA ALA A 87 30.69 27.31 0.47
C ALA A 87 31.46 27.67 1.75
N LYS A 88 30.76 28.07 2.83
CA LYS A 88 31.35 28.49 4.10
C LYS A 88 31.08 27.45 5.18
N ASN A 89 32.04 27.29 6.09
CA ASN A 89 31.94 26.45 7.30
C ASN A 89 31.54 24.98 7.03
N VAL A 90 31.77 24.47 5.82
CA VAL A 90 31.35 23.11 5.43
C VAL A 90 31.96 22.05 6.34
N ARG A 91 33.24 22.18 6.70
CA ARG A 91 33.91 21.24 7.61
C ARG A 91 33.28 21.22 9.01
N GLU A 92 32.89 22.39 9.53
CA GLU A 92 32.24 22.50 10.84
C GLU A 92 30.87 21.82 10.82
N ILE A 93 30.07 22.07 9.78
CA ILE A 93 28.76 21.45 9.57
C ILE A 93 28.90 19.92 9.49
N LEU A 94 29.83 19.42 8.66
CA LEU A 94 30.01 17.97 8.49
C LEU A 94 30.50 17.29 9.78
N ASN A 95 31.35 17.94 10.56
CA ASN A 95 31.84 17.40 11.82
C ASN A 95 30.73 17.37 12.88
N ASP A 96 29.97 18.46 13.03
CA ASP A 96 28.87 18.54 13.99
C ASP A 96 27.73 17.55 13.68
N LEU A 97 27.46 17.32 12.39
CA LEU A 97 26.49 16.31 11.94
C LEU A 97 27.06 14.89 11.87
N GLN A 98 28.34 14.69 12.20
CA GLN A 98 29.04 13.39 12.12
C GLN A 98 28.94 12.74 10.72
N LEU A 99 29.06 13.56 9.67
CA LEU A 99 28.97 13.14 8.26
C LEU A 99 30.32 13.06 7.55
N ALA A 100 31.40 13.55 8.15
CA ALA A 100 32.72 13.57 7.53
C ALA A 100 33.12 12.16 7.06
N ASP A 101 33.08 11.19 7.97
CA ASP A 101 33.44 9.79 7.71
C ASP A 101 32.55 9.14 6.65
N SER A 102 31.28 9.54 6.56
CA SER A 102 30.37 9.09 5.52
C SER A 102 30.76 9.56 4.12
N PHE A 103 31.26 10.79 3.98
CA PHE A 103 31.70 11.30 2.68
C PHE A 103 33.10 10.79 2.27
N PHE A 104 33.92 10.40 3.24
CA PHE A 104 35.22 9.75 2.98
C PHE A 104 35.12 8.23 2.86
N GLY A 105 33.92 7.67 3.00
CA GLY A 105 33.62 6.25 2.84
C GLY A 105 34.13 5.36 3.97
N ILE A 106 34.32 5.94 5.16
CA ILE A 106 34.80 5.26 6.36
C ILE A 106 33.61 4.67 7.14
N GLU A 107 32.52 5.43 7.31
CA GLU A 107 31.30 4.99 7.99
C GLU A 107 30.05 5.30 7.18
N MET A 108 29.40 4.25 6.66
CA MET A 108 28.25 4.40 5.77
C MET A 108 26.89 4.41 6.51
N GLY A 109 26.83 3.97 7.77
CA GLY A 109 25.59 3.81 8.55
C GLY A 109 25.02 5.08 9.20
N ILE A 110 24.01 4.91 10.05
CA ILE A 110 23.44 5.94 10.93
C ILE A 110 24.25 5.97 12.23
N THR A 111 24.52 7.16 12.77
CA THR A 111 25.32 7.27 14.00
C THR A 111 24.57 6.69 15.21
N PRO A 112 25.27 6.01 16.15
CA PRO A 112 24.62 5.40 17.31
C PRO A 112 23.79 6.37 18.13
N SER A 113 24.23 7.63 18.24
CA SER A 113 23.52 8.68 18.99
C SER A 113 22.12 8.98 18.43
N ILE A 114 21.87 8.70 17.15
CA ILE A 114 20.57 8.86 16.49
C ILE A 114 19.73 7.58 16.64
N LEU A 115 20.37 6.40 16.62
CA LEU A 115 19.68 5.12 16.79
C LEU A 115 19.14 4.95 18.22
N GLU A 116 19.90 5.40 19.21
CA GLU A 116 19.57 5.24 20.63
C GLU A 116 18.52 6.23 21.15
N ASP A 117 18.46 7.44 20.58
CA ASP A 117 17.56 8.52 21.00
C ASP A 117 16.29 8.56 20.13
N ASP A 118 15.11 8.49 20.77
CA ASP A 118 13.84 8.43 20.04
C ASP A 118 13.52 9.71 19.27
N ASP A 119 13.83 10.88 19.81
CA ASP A 119 13.49 12.16 19.17
C ASP A 119 14.42 12.44 17.99
N LYS A 120 15.72 12.14 18.14
CA LYS A 120 16.66 12.17 17.02
C LYS A 120 16.28 11.14 15.95
N GLY A 121 15.86 9.95 16.36
CA GLY A 121 15.38 8.90 15.46
C GLY A 121 14.18 9.36 14.62
N ARG A 122 13.17 9.98 15.25
CA ARG A 122 12.01 10.56 14.56
C ARG A 122 12.43 11.65 13.57
N ALA A 123 13.30 12.57 14.00
CA ALA A 123 13.80 13.64 13.13
C ALA A 123 14.61 13.10 11.94
N TYR A 124 15.44 12.07 12.16
CA TYR A 124 16.20 11.42 11.10
C TYR A 124 15.29 10.74 10.08
N LEU A 125 14.27 9.98 10.52
CA LEU A 125 13.30 9.35 9.61
C LEU A 125 12.52 10.38 8.81
N ARG A 126 12.15 11.52 9.41
CA ARG A 126 11.53 12.65 8.70
C ARG A 126 12.47 13.19 7.61
N GLY A 127 13.73 13.43 7.93
CA GLY A 127 14.73 13.91 6.97
C GLY A 127 14.97 12.92 5.83
N ALA A 128 15.06 11.63 6.16
CA ALA A 128 15.22 10.55 5.19
C ALA A 128 14.02 10.47 4.23
N PHE A 129 12.80 10.63 4.77
CA PHE A 129 11.60 10.69 3.95
C PHE A 129 11.57 11.92 3.04
N LEU A 130 11.90 13.11 3.56
CA LEU A 130 11.98 14.34 2.77
C LEU A 130 12.99 14.22 1.61
N ALA A 131 14.14 13.59 1.86
CA ALA A 131 15.19 13.38 0.87
C ALA A 131 14.75 12.41 -0.25
N THR A 132 14.50 11.14 0.06
CA THR A 132 14.27 10.10 -0.95
C THR A 132 13.01 9.26 -0.72
N GLY A 133 12.24 9.56 0.33
CA GLY A 133 11.02 8.84 0.67
C GLY A 133 9.90 8.98 -0.37
N THR A 134 9.18 7.88 -0.58
CA THR A 134 7.98 7.81 -1.41
C THR A 134 6.92 6.92 -0.77
N ILE A 135 5.65 7.26 -1.01
CA ILE A 135 4.47 6.48 -0.64
C ILE A 135 3.61 6.34 -1.89
N ARG A 136 3.28 5.10 -2.26
CA ARG A 136 2.32 4.84 -3.32
C ARG A 136 0.95 5.38 -2.92
N ASP A 137 0.24 5.93 -3.90
CA ASP A 137 -1.11 6.42 -3.69
C ASP A 137 -1.99 5.35 -3.01
N PRO A 138 -2.56 5.62 -1.81
CA PRO A 138 -3.32 4.65 -1.04
C PRO A 138 -4.58 4.17 -1.74
N GLU A 139 -5.09 4.90 -2.74
CA GLU A 139 -6.24 4.46 -3.54
C GLU A 139 -5.86 3.36 -4.55
N SER A 140 -4.57 3.19 -4.85
CA SER A 140 -4.09 2.39 -5.97
C SER A 140 -3.18 1.23 -5.55
N GLY A 141 -3.47 0.04 -6.06
CA GLY A 141 -2.58 -1.13 -5.93
C GLY A 141 -2.29 -1.56 -4.49
N LYS A 142 -1.11 -2.12 -4.27
CA LYS A 142 -0.64 -2.53 -2.94
C LYS A 142 -0.07 -1.35 -2.18
N TYR A 143 -0.31 -1.26 -0.88
CA TYR A 143 0.34 -0.25 -0.04
C TYR A 143 1.86 -0.44 -0.05
N GLN A 144 2.58 0.67 -0.12
CA GLN A 144 4.03 0.66 -0.24
C GLN A 144 4.60 2.02 0.16
N LEU A 145 5.50 2.02 1.14
CA LEU A 145 6.38 3.12 1.48
C LEU A 145 7.82 2.69 1.23
N GLU A 146 8.63 3.55 0.62
CA GLU A 146 10.02 3.28 0.29
C GLU A 146 10.91 4.46 0.65
N ILE A 147 12.10 4.17 1.19
CA ILE A 147 13.19 5.12 1.36
C ILE A 147 14.43 4.54 0.68
N PHE A 148 14.92 5.23 -0.35
CA PHE A 148 16.10 4.81 -1.10
C PHE A 148 17.39 5.29 -0.41
N SER A 149 18.38 4.41 -0.35
CA SER A 149 19.72 4.68 0.13
C SER A 149 20.77 4.21 -0.88
N VAL A 150 21.86 4.94 -1.02
CA VAL A 150 23.00 4.53 -1.86
C VAL A 150 23.77 3.37 -1.22
N TYR A 151 23.83 3.33 0.11
CA TYR A 151 24.59 2.34 0.87
C TYR A 151 23.66 1.34 1.55
N GLN A 152 24.03 0.05 1.50
CA GLN A 152 23.28 -1.05 2.14
C GLN A 152 23.24 -0.87 3.66
N ASP A 153 24.38 -0.59 4.30
CA ASP A 153 24.47 -0.43 5.76
C ASP A 153 23.52 0.66 6.27
N HIS A 154 23.43 1.79 5.54
CA HIS A 154 22.49 2.85 5.86
C HIS A 154 21.03 2.40 5.70
N ALA A 155 20.70 1.56 4.71
CA ALA A 155 19.35 1.03 4.55
C ALA A 155 18.97 0.04 5.66
N GLU A 156 19.92 -0.77 6.11
CA GLU A 156 19.76 -1.67 7.26
C GLU A 156 19.57 -0.87 8.55
N ASP A 157 20.34 0.19 8.76
CA ASP A 157 20.18 1.08 9.92
C ASP A 157 18.85 1.82 9.89
N LEU A 158 18.39 2.27 8.72
CA LEU A 158 17.03 2.81 8.56
C LEU A 158 15.97 1.76 8.94
N ALA A 159 16.15 0.50 8.54
CA ALA A 159 15.22 -0.58 8.89
C ALA A 159 15.26 -0.90 10.40
N ASN A 160 16.45 -0.91 11.02
CA ASN A 160 16.62 -1.05 12.47
C ASN A 160 15.90 0.09 13.21
N LEU A 161 16.08 1.33 12.76
CA LEU A 161 15.45 2.51 13.34
C LEU A 161 13.92 2.46 13.21
N MET A 162 13.40 2.07 12.04
CA MET A 162 11.96 1.84 11.86
C MET A 162 11.44 0.73 12.79
N ARG A 163 12.17 -0.39 12.94
CA ARG A 163 11.80 -1.49 13.84
C ARG A 163 11.80 -1.08 15.31
N LYS A 164 12.63 -0.12 15.72
CA LYS A 164 12.57 0.49 17.08
C LYS A 164 11.20 1.09 17.37
N PHE A 165 10.54 1.64 16.34
CA PHE A 165 9.17 2.16 16.43
C PHE A 165 8.10 1.11 16.07
N ILE A 166 8.43 -0.19 16.15
CA ILE A 166 7.51 -1.32 15.91
C ILE A 166 6.99 -1.36 14.47
N LEU A 167 7.76 -0.83 13.52
CA LEU A 167 7.43 -0.90 12.09
C LEU A 167 8.16 -2.09 11.46
N ASP A 168 7.44 -3.00 10.80
CA ASP A 168 8.00 -4.19 10.14
C ASP A 168 8.74 -3.86 8.83
N ALA A 169 9.80 -3.06 8.95
CA ALA A 169 10.64 -2.60 7.86
C ALA A 169 11.57 -3.69 7.34
N LYS A 170 11.68 -3.74 6.01
CA LYS A 170 12.54 -4.67 5.28
C LYS A 170 13.45 -3.91 4.34
N VAL A 171 14.58 -4.53 3.98
CA VAL A 171 15.52 -3.99 2.99
C VAL A 171 15.53 -4.88 1.77
N ILE A 172 15.55 -4.27 0.59
CA ILE A 172 15.76 -4.94 -0.69
C ILE A 172 16.93 -4.29 -1.44
N GLU A 173 17.72 -5.11 -2.12
CA GLU A 173 18.74 -4.61 -3.05
C GLU A 173 18.10 -3.91 -4.24
N HIS A 174 18.73 -2.82 -4.66
CA HIS A 174 18.35 -2.04 -5.83
C HIS A 174 19.59 -1.82 -6.71
N LYS A 175 19.40 -1.63 -8.02
CA LYS A 175 20.52 -1.56 -8.99
C LYS A 175 21.65 -0.58 -8.59
N ASN A 176 21.30 0.50 -7.90
CA ASN A 176 22.22 1.57 -7.51
C ASN A 176 22.28 1.78 -5.98
N GLY A 177 21.93 0.78 -5.18
CA GLY A 177 21.91 0.89 -3.73
C GLY A 177 20.92 -0.06 -3.08
N ALA A 178 20.14 0.43 -2.12
CA ALA A 178 19.18 -0.36 -1.36
C ALA A 178 17.92 0.45 -1.06
N VAL A 179 16.81 -0.24 -0.84
CA VAL A 179 15.54 0.37 -0.46
C VAL A 179 15.03 -0.24 0.83
N THR A 180 14.82 0.61 1.83
CA THR A 180 14.08 0.26 3.05
C THR A 180 12.59 0.50 2.79
N TYR A 181 11.74 -0.48 3.06
CA TYR A 181 10.33 -0.40 2.69
C TYR A 181 9.36 -0.99 3.74
N LEU A 182 8.11 -0.51 3.69
CA LEU A 182 6.95 -0.99 4.43
C LEU A 182 5.83 -1.37 3.45
N GLN A 183 5.10 -2.45 3.74
CA GLN A 183 4.01 -2.95 2.90
C GLN A 183 2.65 -3.03 3.59
N LYS A 184 2.62 -3.09 4.94
CA LYS A 184 1.34 -3.10 5.66
C LYS A 184 0.81 -1.69 5.78
N ALA A 185 -0.51 -1.55 5.67
CA ALA A 185 -1.18 -0.26 5.79
C ALA A 185 -0.94 0.34 7.18
N GLU A 186 -1.00 -0.52 8.20
CA GLU A 186 -0.79 -0.20 9.61
C GLU A 186 0.61 0.38 9.83
N ASP A 187 1.65 -0.33 9.39
CA ASP A 187 3.04 0.16 9.53
C ASP A 187 3.26 1.50 8.81
N ILE A 188 2.60 1.73 7.67
CA ILE A 188 2.70 3.00 6.93
C ILE A 188 2.00 4.13 7.68
N MET A 189 0.81 3.88 8.24
CA MET A 189 0.11 4.86 9.07
C MET A 189 0.92 5.19 10.33
N ASP A 190 1.50 4.19 10.99
CA ASP A 190 2.35 4.37 12.16
C ASP A 190 3.64 5.12 11.81
N PHE A 191 4.23 4.86 10.64
CA PHE A 191 5.35 5.65 10.14
C PHE A 191 4.98 7.13 9.98
N LEU A 192 3.80 7.43 9.43
CA LEU A 192 3.32 8.82 9.29
C LEU A 192 3.19 9.50 10.66
N ILE A 193 2.73 8.78 11.69
CA ILE A 193 2.70 9.29 13.08
C ILE A 193 4.12 9.57 13.58
N VAL A 194 5.06 8.63 13.38
CA VAL A 194 6.45 8.74 13.84
C VAL A 194 7.13 9.99 13.27
N ILE A 195 6.91 10.32 12.00
CA ILE A 195 7.51 11.50 11.37
C ILE A 195 6.71 12.80 11.58
N GLY A 196 5.48 12.70 12.10
CA GLY A 196 4.61 13.83 12.43
C GLY A 196 3.64 14.28 11.33
N ALA A 197 3.32 13.42 10.36
CA ALA A 197 2.36 13.68 9.27
C ALA A 197 0.95 13.15 9.63
N MET A 198 0.30 13.80 10.60
CA MET A 198 -0.99 13.39 11.16
C MET A 198 -2.17 13.56 10.18
N GLU A 199 -2.23 14.66 9.43
CA GLU A 199 -3.31 14.91 8.46
C GLU A 199 -3.24 13.89 7.32
N CYS A 200 -2.04 13.60 6.81
CA CYS A 200 -1.86 12.56 5.82
C CYS A 200 -2.15 11.17 6.38
N LYS A 201 -1.87 10.90 7.66
CA LYS A 201 -2.26 9.65 8.31
C LYS A 201 -3.79 9.49 8.31
N GLU A 202 -4.53 10.52 8.72
CA GLU A 202 -6.00 10.50 8.73
C GLU A 202 -6.56 10.27 7.32
N SER A 203 -6.06 11.00 6.33
CA SER A 203 -6.45 10.80 4.93
C SER A 203 -6.13 9.39 4.42
N PHE A 204 -5.00 8.80 4.83
CA PHE A 204 -4.66 7.42 4.47
C PHE A 204 -5.63 6.41 5.10
N GLU A 205 -5.99 6.62 6.38
CA GLU A 205 -6.91 5.76 7.12
C GLU A 205 -8.32 5.76 6.51
N GLU A 206 -8.85 6.93 6.14
CA GLU A 206 -10.13 7.04 5.44
C GLU A 206 -10.16 6.23 4.14
N VAL A 207 -9.10 6.37 3.32
CA VAL A 207 -8.97 5.61 2.07
C VAL A 207 -8.88 4.12 2.33
N LYS A 208 -8.15 3.69 3.37
CA LYS A 208 -8.02 2.28 3.75
C LYS A 208 -9.40 1.68 4.09
N ILE A 209 -10.17 2.35 4.96
CA ILE A 209 -11.50 1.90 5.40
C ILE A 209 -12.44 1.77 4.19
N MET A 210 -12.43 2.76 3.29
CA MET A 210 -13.26 2.75 2.08
C MET A 210 -12.87 1.60 1.14
N ARG A 211 -11.57 1.31 0.99
CA ARG A 211 -11.08 0.19 0.18
C ARG A 211 -11.47 -1.16 0.76
N GLU A 212 -11.34 -1.33 2.08
CA GLU A 212 -11.73 -2.56 2.78
C GLU A 212 -13.23 -2.81 2.64
N THR A 213 -14.04 -1.79 2.94
CA THR A 213 -15.51 -1.86 2.80
C THR A 213 -15.93 -2.22 1.38
N ARG A 214 -15.34 -1.57 0.35
CA ARG A 214 -15.64 -1.88 -1.04
C ARG A 214 -15.25 -3.31 -1.42
N ASN A 215 -14.10 -3.78 -0.92
CA ASN A 215 -13.65 -5.14 -1.19
C ASN A 215 -14.58 -6.17 -0.54
N ASP A 216 -15.07 -5.92 0.66
CA ASP A 216 -16.01 -6.80 1.35
C ASP A 216 -17.37 -6.86 0.64
N VAL A 217 -17.91 -5.71 0.21
CA VAL A 217 -19.12 -5.64 -0.61
C VAL A 217 -18.93 -6.41 -1.92
N ASN A 218 -17.79 -6.22 -2.60
CA ASN A 218 -17.50 -6.96 -3.84
C ASN A 218 -17.42 -8.47 -3.60
N ARG A 219 -16.80 -8.91 -2.50
CA ARG A 219 -16.74 -10.34 -2.14
C ARG A 219 -18.12 -10.90 -1.86
N ALA A 220 -18.96 -10.17 -1.12
CA ALA A 220 -20.35 -10.56 -0.84
C ALA A 220 -21.17 -10.68 -2.13
N ASN A 221 -21.15 -9.65 -2.98
CA ASN A 221 -21.86 -9.66 -4.27
C ASN A 221 -21.39 -10.78 -5.19
N ASN A 222 -20.07 -11.05 -5.24
CA ASN A 222 -19.52 -12.15 -6.03
C ASN A 222 -19.99 -13.52 -5.51
N ALA A 223 -20.03 -13.70 -4.18
CA ALA A 223 -20.52 -14.93 -3.57
C ALA A 223 -22.01 -15.14 -3.85
N GLU A 224 -22.82 -14.09 -3.72
CA GLU A 224 -24.26 -14.13 -4.01
C GLU A 224 -24.51 -14.45 -5.49
N THR A 225 -23.86 -13.73 -6.40
CA THR A 225 -23.97 -13.94 -7.85
C THR A 225 -23.60 -15.38 -8.23
N ALA A 226 -22.52 -15.92 -7.66
CA ALA A 226 -22.10 -17.30 -7.89
C ALA A 226 -23.11 -18.33 -7.36
N ASN A 227 -23.75 -18.05 -6.21
CA ASN A 227 -24.77 -18.92 -5.64
C ASN A 227 -26.08 -18.90 -6.45
N ILE A 228 -26.50 -17.72 -6.92
CA ILE A 228 -27.65 -17.57 -7.83
C ILE A 228 -27.37 -18.34 -9.12
N ALA A 229 -26.22 -18.11 -9.75
CA ALA A 229 -25.85 -18.80 -10.99
C ALA A 229 -25.88 -20.33 -10.84
N LYS A 230 -25.27 -20.88 -9.78
CA LYS A 230 -25.31 -22.32 -9.48
C LYS A 230 -26.73 -22.84 -9.30
N THR A 231 -27.58 -22.09 -8.62
CA THR A 231 -28.98 -22.47 -8.35
C THR A 231 -29.79 -22.48 -9.65
N VAL A 232 -29.64 -21.46 -10.49
CA VAL A 232 -30.30 -21.37 -11.81
C VAL A 232 -29.84 -22.51 -12.71
N THR A 233 -28.54 -22.76 -12.83
CA THR A 233 -28.01 -23.87 -13.65
C THR A 233 -28.53 -25.23 -13.17
N ALA A 234 -28.58 -25.46 -11.86
CA ALA A 234 -29.10 -26.71 -11.30
C ALA A 234 -30.61 -26.88 -11.53
N SER A 235 -31.38 -25.80 -11.39
CA SER A 235 -32.83 -25.80 -11.68
C SER A 235 -33.09 -26.13 -13.15
N MET A 236 -32.44 -25.42 -14.08
CA MET A 236 -32.58 -25.64 -15.52
C MET A 236 -32.17 -27.05 -15.93
N LYS A 237 -31.06 -27.58 -15.38
CA LYS A 237 -30.66 -28.98 -15.61
C LYS A 237 -31.74 -29.96 -15.17
N THR A 238 -32.35 -29.70 -14.02
CA THR A 238 -33.40 -30.58 -13.47
C THR A 238 -34.68 -30.51 -14.30
N ILE A 239 -35.07 -29.32 -14.76
CA ILE A 239 -36.22 -29.15 -15.66
C ILE A 239 -35.99 -29.89 -16.98
N ASN A 240 -34.81 -29.71 -17.61
CA ASN A 240 -34.47 -30.41 -18.85
C ASN A 240 -34.49 -31.94 -18.69
N ASN A 241 -34.02 -32.43 -17.54
CA ASN A 241 -34.07 -33.86 -17.22
C ASN A 241 -35.51 -34.38 -17.03
N ILE A 242 -36.40 -33.58 -16.43
CA ILE A 242 -37.82 -33.93 -16.32
C ILE A 242 -38.46 -33.99 -17.71
N ILE A 243 -38.21 -32.98 -18.56
CA ILE A 243 -38.71 -32.95 -19.94
C ILE A 243 -38.22 -34.17 -20.73
N LYS A 244 -36.93 -34.52 -20.61
CA LYS A 244 -36.38 -35.73 -21.23
C LYS A 244 -37.15 -37.00 -20.84
N ILE A 245 -37.43 -37.20 -19.54
CA ILE A 245 -38.20 -38.36 -19.06
C ILE A 245 -39.61 -38.36 -19.67
N MET A 246 -40.28 -37.18 -19.69
CA MET A 246 -41.61 -37.02 -20.29
C MET A 246 -41.63 -37.47 -21.75
N ASP A 247 -40.64 -37.03 -22.53
CA ASP A 247 -40.60 -37.29 -23.98
C ASP A 247 -40.18 -38.72 -24.33
N THR A 248 -39.42 -39.42 -23.47
CA THR A 248 -38.90 -40.76 -23.79
C THR A 248 -39.73 -41.91 -23.22
N VAL A 249 -40.09 -41.86 -21.93
CA VAL A 249 -40.71 -42.98 -21.22
C VAL A 249 -42.03 -42.61 -20.55
N GLY A 250 -42.40 -41.34 -20.55
CA GLY A 250 -43.60 -40.83 -19.88
C GLY A 250 -43.37 -40.62 -18.39
N LEU A 251 -43.93 -39.54 -17.83
CA LEU A 251 -43.74 -39.18 -16.42
C LEU A 251 -44.41 -40.19 -15.48
N GLU A 252 -45.49 -40.82 -15.93
CA GLU A 252 -46.28 -41.85 -15.26
C GLU A 252 -45.49 -43.11 -14.88
N THR A 253 -44.33 -43.34 -15.49
CA THR A 253 -43.42 -44.44 -15.12
C THR A 253 -42.66 -44.19 -13.81
N LEU A 254 -42.58 -42.93 -13.36
CA LEU A 254 -41.94 -42.59 -12.10
C LEU A 254 -42.85 -42.94 -10.90
N PRO A 255 -42.32 -43.24 -9.71
CA PRO A 255 -43.12 -43.29 -8.49
C PRO A 255 -43.90 -41.98 -8.26
N ILE A 256 -45.14 -42.08 -7.74
CA ILE A 256 -46.07 -40.95 -7.53
C ILE A 256 -45.37 -39.78 -6.81
N GLU A 257 -44.58 -40.08 -5.79
CA GLU A 257 -43.82 -39.08 -5.02
C GLU A 257 -42.83 -38.24 -5.85
N LEU A 258 -42.25 -38.83 -6.91
CA LEU A 258 -41.35 -38.14 -7.83
C LEU A 258 -42.14 -37.35 -8.88
N GLN A 259 -43.25 -37.90 -9.36
CA GLN A 259 -44.13 -37.22 -10.31
C GLN A 259 -44.65 -35.89 -9.75
N GLN A 260 -45.09 -35.87 -8.47
CA GLN A 260 -45.57 -34.67 -7.81
C GLN A 260 -44.52 -33.55 -7.82
N VAL A 261 -43.28 -33.88 -7.45
CA VAL A 261 -42.17 -32.92 -7.42
C VAL A 261 -41.77 -32.48 -8.84
N ALA A 262 -41.80 -33.39 -9.80
CA ALA A 262 -41.47 -33.10 -11.19
C ALA A 262 -42.47 -32.11 -11.82
N LYS A 263 -43.78 -32.33 -11.62
CA LYS A 263 -44.84 -31.44 -12.12
C LYS A 263 -44.69 -30.03 -11.57
N ILE A 264 -44.58 -29.88 -10.24
CA ILE A 264 -44.42 -28.56 -9.60
C ILE A 264 -43.17 -27.84 -10.11
N ARG A 265 -42.04 -28.55 -10.28
CA ARG A 265 -40.78 -27.98 -10.79
C ARG A 265 -40.89 -27.48 -12.24
N VAL A 266 -41.63 -28.18 -13.10
CA VAL A 266 -41.83 -27.76 -14.50
C VAL A 266 -42.83 -26.61 -14.60
N GLU A 267 -43.91 -26.68 -13.82
CA GLU A 267 -44.95 -25.64 -13.77
C GLU A 267 -44.44 -24.34 -13.15
N ASN A 268 -43.44 -24.43 -12.26
CA ASN A 268 -42.86 -23.27 -11.56
C ASN A 268 -41.32 -23.29 -11.64
N PRO A 269 -40.72 -22.94 -12.81
CA PRO A 269 -39.27 -23.01 -13.03
C PRO A 269 -38.43 -22.15 -12.08
N ASP A 270 -39.01 -21.05 -11.61
CA ASP A 270 -38.43 -20.02 -10.75
C ASP A 270 -38.54 -20.36 -9.26
N TYR A 271 -39.32 -21.37 -8.87
CA TYR A 271 -39.47 -21.75 -7.47
C TYR A 271 -38.17 -22.26 -6.87
N SER A 272 -37.84 -21.75 -5.68
CA SER A 272 -36.82 -22.36 -4.83
C SER A 272 -37.25 -23.77 -4.39
N ILE A 273 -36.30 -24.60 -3.97
CA ILE A 273 -36.59 -25.94 -3.43
C ILE A 273 -37.54 -25.84 -2.21
N GLN A 274 -37.44 -24.77 -1.42
CA GLN A 274 -38.33 -24.53 -0.30
C GLN A 274 -39.76 -24.27 -0.78
N GLN A 275 -39.94 -23.37 -1.76
CA GLN A 275 -41.27 -23.10 -2.32
C GLN A 275 -41.91 -24.34 -2.93
N ILE A 276 -41.15 -25.25 -3.56
CA ILE A 276 -41.68 -26.54 -4.02
C ILE A 276 -42.15 -27.40 -2.84
N ALA A 277 -41.40 -27.42 -1.74
CA ALA A 277 -41.80 -28.15 -0.53
C ALA A 277 -43.11 -27.60 0.03
N ASP A 278 -43.24 -26.28 0.09
CA ASP A 278 -44.41 -25.58 0.62
C ASP A 278 -45.67 -25.80 -0.25
N HIS A 279 -45.50 -26.11 -1.54
CA HIS A 279 -46.61 -26.41 -2.47
C HIS A 279 -47.04 -27.88 -2.49
N LEU A 280 -46.33 -28.77 -1.80
CA LEU A 280 -46.70 -30.17 -1.69
C LEU A 280 -47.63 -30.37 -0.49
N GLU A 281 -48.74 -31.07 -0.70
CA GLU A 281 -49.63 -31.50 0.38
C GLU A 281 -48.91 -32.55 1.25
N GLY A 282 -48.23 -32.12 2.32
CA GLY A 282 -47.56 -32.99 3.30
C GLY A 282 -46.37 -32.34 4.02
N THR A 283 -45.82 -33.01 5.04
CA THR A 283 -44.67 -32.53 5.84
C THR A 283 -43.31 -32.75 5.14
N LEU A 284 -43.25 -32.62 3.82
CA LEU A 284 -42.01 -32.86 3.09
C LEU A 284 -41.06 -31.67 3.27
N THR A 285 -39.86 -31.92 3.79
CA THR A 285 -38.87 -30.86 4.01
C THR A 285 -38.16 -30.46 2.72
N LYS A 286 -37.52 -29.29 2.70
CA LYS A 286 -36.59 -28.85 1.64
C LYS A 286 -35.58 -29.94 1.25
N SER A 287 -35.02 -30.64 2.24
CA SER A 287 -34.08 -31.74 2.01
C SER A 287 -34.75 -32.93 1.34
N GLY A 288 -36.00 -33.24 1.71
CA GLY A 288 -36.81 -34.28 1.08
C GLY A 288 -37.09 -33.99 -0.40
N VAL A 289 -37.49 -32.76 -0.73
CA VAL A 289 -37.66 -32.32 -2.13
C VAL A 289 -36.34 -32.43 -2.90
N ASN A 290 -35.24 -31.93 -2.33
CA ASN A 290 -33.93 -31.99 -2.98
C ASN A 290 -33.51 -33.44 -3.28
N HIS A 291 -33.76 -34.36 -2.35
CA HIS A 291 -33.49 -35.78 -2.55
C HIS A 291 -34.32 -36.39 -3.68
N ARG A 292 -35.61 -36.03 -3.77
CA ARG A 292 -36.49 -36.46 -4.87
C ARG A 292 -36.03 -35.91 -6.23
N LEU A 293 -35.67 -34.63 -6.32
CA LEU A 293 -35.11 -34.02 -7.54
C LEU A 293 -33.79 -34.69 -7.96
N ARG A 294 -32.93 -35.07 -7.01
CA ARG A 294 -31.70 -35.84 -7.30
C ARG A 294 -32.00 -37.23 -7.88
N LYS A 295 -33.01 -37.93 -7.36
CA LYS A 295 -33.45 -39.22 -7.92
C LYS A 295 -33.96 -39.07 -9.35
N ILE A 296 -34.78 -38.05 -9.63
CA ILE A 296 -35.26 -37.74 -10.98
C ILE A 296 -34.08 -37.49 -11.93
N ASN A 297 -33.12 -36.65 -11.50
CA ASN A 297 -31.90 -36.39 -12.26
C ASN A 297 -31.08 -37.66 -12.55
N LYS A 298 -31.04 -38.61 -11.62
CA LYS A 298 -30.35 -39.89 -11.82
C LYS A 298 -31.05 -40.74 -12.88
N ILE A 299 -32.38 -40.86 -12.79
CA ILE A 299 -33.20 -41.60 -13.77
C ILE A 299 -33.01 -41.02 -15.18
N ALA A 300 -33.06 -39.69 -15.33
CA ALA A 300 -32.85 -39.04 -16.61
C ALA A 300 -31.45 -39.27 -17.22
N ASN A 301 -30.42 -39.48 -16.40
CA ASN A 301 -29.07 -39.80 -16.87
C ASN A 301 -28.91 -41.27 -17.30
N GLU A 302 -29.81 -42.16 -16.87
CA GLU A 302 -29.83 -43.58 -17.23
C GLU A 302 -30.65 -43.86 -18.51
N LEU A 303 -31.39 -42.86 -18.99
CA LEU A 303 -32.10 -42.82 -20.28
C LEU A 303 -31.18 -42.30 -21.40
#